data_AF-V4NKR1-F1
#
_entry.id   AF-V4NKR1-F1
#
_cell.length_a   1.000
_cell.length_b   1.000
_cell.length_c   1.000
_cell.angle_alpha   90.00
_cell.angle_beta   90.00
_cell.angle_gamma   90.00
#
_symmetry.space_group_name_H-M   'P 1'
#
loop_
_entity.id
_entity.type
_entity.pdbx_description
1 polymer ?
#
loop_
_entity_poly.entity_id
_entity_poly.type
_entity_poly.pdbx_seq_one_letter_code
_entity_poly.pdbx_strand_id
1 'polypeptide(L)'
;MTDRTFGQRPPLQSVQAFQCPTCGGPIALRAVGISVTAVCRQCSTVIDTANPNLRVIQAANKKAFDTDIAIGTRGELFGTTWEVIGYVRKWIKGTVYAWDEYLLFNPWEGFRFLSQSNGHWTFFKRLNCAIEGIGRNSKLTYDDQTYTVFNSDRVFVESVQGEFYWRVKTGDESIATDYICPPYMLSSESTADELNITHGVYVERNQIKTAFPSARLVTPSGVGACQPSPHGNQGNTIVRLGAVAAGVAIFLHLIISSALPNQPVVKITGQPIHVAQAPTSTLPAGGAMWNLPDETQPTPTDGQPFVTQAFTLPRMSNIRIDTATQIDNGWADFDLTLVNEATQATYPVHQSISYYHGLDDGESWREGYNNAKSWLSSVPAGRYHLVIDAETDQFSKDGQLPFSLTVRRGLSEWSNLWIALLLIAIYPAIVLFRQWSFESQRWANSDFKPDGSKAAIDA
;
A
#
# COMPACT_ATOMS: atom_id res chain seq x y z
N MET A 1 -30.65 -60.84 -30.14
CA MET A 1 -30.05 -59.56 -29.72
C MET A 1 -28.69 -59.46 -30.38
N THR A 2 -28.61 -58.76 -31.50
CA THR A 2 -27.38 -58.58 -32.29
C THR A 2 -26.51 -57.52 -31.62
N ASP A 3 -25.36 -57.95 -31.15
CA ASP A 3 -24.27 -57.13 -30.65
C ASP A 3 -23.78 -56.22 -31.78
N ARG A 4 -23.99 -54.91 -31.64
CA ARG A 4 -23.43 -53.89 -32.53
C ARG A 4 -22.12 -53.43 -31.90
N THR A 5 -21.03 -54.10 -32.25
CA THR A 5 -19.68 -53.56 -32.06
C THR A 5 -19.58 -52.23 -32.81
N PHE A 6 -19.65 -51.11 -32.08
CA PHE A 6 -19.27 -49.81 -32.61
C PHE A 6 -17.84 -49.92 -33.12
N GLY A 7 -17.65 -49.64 -34.42
CA GLY A 7 -16.36 -49.72 -35.08
C GLY A 7 -15.31 -48.95 -34.28
N GLN A 8 -14.16 -49.58 -34.06
CA GLN A 8 -12.99 -48.88 -33.54
C GLN A 8 -12.69 -47.70 -34.48
N ARG A 9 -12.73 -46.48 -33.94
CA ARG A 9 -12.31 -45.28 -34.68
C ARG A 9 -10.86 -45.49 -35.12
N PRO A 10 -10.50 -45.18 -36.38
CA PRO A 10 -9.13 -45.23 -36.83
C PRO A 10 -8.23 -44.43 -35.87
N PRO A 11 -7.00 -44.88 -35.59
CA PRO A 11 -6.05 -44.06 -34.84
C PRO A 11 -5.90 -42.74 -35.59
N LEU A 12 -6.19 -41.62 -34.91
CA LEU A 12 -5.91 -40.29 -35.43
C LEU A 12 -4.43 -40.26 -35.79
N GLN A 13 -4.10 -40.10 -37.08
CA GLN A 13 -2.73 -39.82 -37.49
C GLN A 13 -2.29 -38.56 -36.74
N SER A 14 -1.40 -38.73 -35.78
CA SER A 14 -1.05 -37.66 -34.84
C SER A 14 -0.23 -36.55 -35.49
N VAL A 15 0.33 -36.80 -36.68
CA VAL A 15 1.12 -35.84 -37.44
C VAL A 15 0.96 -36.05 -38.94
N GLN A 16 0.67 -35.00 -39.70
CA GLN A 16 0.72 -34.98 -41.17
C GLN A 16 1.87 -34.06 -41.61
N ALA A 17 2.76 -34.55 -42.47
CA ALA A 17 3.89 -33.78 -42.96
C ALA A 17 3.75 -33.41 -44.44
N PHE A 18 4.19 -32.22 -44.81
CA PHE A 18 4.28 -31.76 -46.20
C PHE A 18 5.45 -30.78 -46.37
N GLN A 19 5.82 -30.49 -47.63
CA GLN A 19 6.87 -29.53 -47.94
C GLN A 19 6.28 -28.15 -48.22
N CYS A 20 6.92 -27.11 -47.69
CA CYS A 20 6.56 -25.73 -47.98
C CYS A 20 6.62 -25.48 -49.51
N PRO A 21 5.53 -25.00 -50.14
CA PRO A 21 5.49 -24.76 -51.59
C PRO A 21 6.42 -23.63 -52.04
N THR A 22 6.95 -22.82 -51.11
CA THR A 22 7.86 -21.71 -51.42
C THR A 22 9.33 -22.10 -51.30
N CYS A 23 9.75 -22.79 -50.23
CA CYS A 23 11.17 -23.05 -49.95
C CYS A 23 11.54 -24.53 -49.84
N GLY A 24 10.57 -25.45 -49.97
CA GLY A 24 10.79 -26.89 -49.80
C GLY A 24 10.99 -27.36 -48.36
N GLY A 25 10.96 -26.45 -47.39
CA GLY A 25 11.15 -26.76 -45.97
C GLY A 25 10.08 -27.70 -45.40
N PRO A 26 10.43 -28.60 -44.48
CA PRO A 26 9.47 -29.54 -43.90
C PRO A 26 8.49 -28.83 -42.96
N ILE A 27 7.21 -29.15 -43.08
CA ILE A 27 6.13 -28.71 -42.18
C ILE A 27 5.45 -29.95 -41.64
N ALA A 28 5.27 -30.01 -40.32
CA ALA A 28 4.59 -31.08 -39.62
C ALA A 28 3.38 -30.52 -38.87
N LEU A 29 2.18 -30.90 -39.29
CA LEU A 29 0.91 -30.56 -38.67
C LEU A 29 0.63 -31.49 -37.49
N ARG A 30 0.22 -30.96 -36.34
CA ARG A 30 -0.14 -31.76 -35.15
C ARG A 30 -1.65 -31.91 -35.00
N ALA A 31 -2.41 -30.87 -35.24
CA ALA A 31 -3.87 -30.88 -35.26
C ALA A 31 -4.40 -31.27 -36.66
N VAL A 32 -3.99 -32.45 -37.15
CA VAL A 32 -4.35 -32.96 -38.48
C VAL A 32 -5.87 -32.96 -38.70
N GLY A 33 -6.31 -32.43 -39.84
CA GLY A 33 -7.72 -32.31 -40.18
C GLY A 33 -8.46 -31.15 -39.52
N ILE A 34 -7.81 -30.41 -38.61
CA ILE A 34 -8.38 -29.23 -37.92
C ILE A 34 -7.57 -27.98 -38.25
N SER A 35 -6.25 -28.10 -38.44
CA SER A 35 -5.39 -26.98 -38.88
C SER A 35 -5.83 -26.44 -40.24
N VAL A 36 -6.15 -25.16 -40.29
CA VAL A 36 -6.51 -24.41 -41.50
C VAL A 36 -5.30 -23.62 -42.03
N THR A 37 -4.40 -23.22 -41.14
CA THR A 37 -3.19 -22.47 -41.48
C THR A 37 -1.95 -23.16 -40.93
N ALA A 38 -0.87 -23.16 -41.70
CA ALA A 38 0.46 -23.50 -41.23
C ALA A 38 1.50 -22.50 -41.73
N VAL A 39 2.45 -22.17 -40.87
CA VAL A 39 3.54 -21.24 -41.15
C VAL A 39 4.86 -21.98 -41.23
N CYS A 40 5.56 -21.85 -42.36
CA CYS A 40 6.85 -22.47 -42.54
C CYS A 40 7.88 -21.91 -41.56
N ARG A 41 8.50 -22.75 -40.74
CA ARG A 41 9.54 -22.30 -39.78
C ARG A 41 10.80 -21.74 -40.44
N GLN A 42 11.09 -22.12 -41.69
CA GLN A 42 12.31 -21.71 -42.40
C GLN A 42 12.15 -20.35 -43.09
N CYS A 43 11.05 -20.13 -43.80
CA CYS A 43 10.84 -18.92 -44.60
C CYS A 43 9.62 -18.09 -44.18
N SER A 44 8.90 -18.49 -43.13
CA SER A 44 7.71 -17.79 -42.64
C SER A 44 6.55 -17.67 -43.64
N THR A 45 6.53 -18.47 -44.72
CA THR A 45 5.37 -18.53 -45.64
C THR A 45 4.15 -19.05 -44.89
N VAL A 46 3.01 -18.33 -45.03
CA VAL A 46 1.71 -18.71 -44.48
C VAL A 46 0.92 -19.49 -45.52
N ILE A 47 0.46 -20.69 -45.16
CA ILE A 47 -0.09 -21.69 -46.08
C ILE A 47 -1.48 -22.12 -45.61
N ASP A 48 -2.45 -22.16 -46.54
CA ASP A 48 -3.82 -22.66 -46.34
C ASP A 48 -3.81 -24.19 -46.43
N THR A 49 -3.81 -24.87 -45.28
CA THR A 49 -3.79 -26.33 -45.20
C THR A 49 -5.18 -26.94 -45.36
N ALA A 50 -6.23 -26.14 -45.29
CA ALA A 50 -7.59 -26.58 -45.63
C ALA A 50 -7.80 -26.68 -47.16
N ASN A 51 -6.92 -26.08 -47.96
CA ASN A 51 -6.90 -26.23 -49.41
C ASN A 51 -6.05 -27.46 -49.81
N PRO A 52 -6.59 -28.44 -50.56
CA PRO A 52 -5.82 -29.62 -50.99
C PRO A 52 -4.53 -29.31 -51.76
N ASN A 53 -4.46 -28.14 -52.40
CA ASN A 53 -3.30 -27.70 -53.18
C ASN A 53 -2.30 -26.84 -52.36
N LEU A 54 -2.45 -26.77 -51.02
CA LEU A 54 -1.55 -26.02 -50.12
C LEU A 54 -1.31 -24.58 -50.59
N ARG A 55 -2.41 -23.84 -50.81
CA ARG A 55 -2.36 -22.47 -51.33
C ARG A 55 -1.58 -21.55 -50.40
N VAL A 56 -0.64 -20.77 -50.95
CA VAL A 56 0.07 -19.71 -50.20
C VAL A 56 -0.89 -18.55 -49.91
N ILE A 57 -1.10 -18.24 -48.63
CA ILE A 57 -1.89 -17.10 -48.14
C ILE A 57 -1.02 -15.83 -48.15
N GLN A 58 0.23 -15.96 -47.70
CA GLN A 58 1.20 -14.87 -47.62
C GLN A 58 2.60 -15.44 -47.88
N ALA A 59 3.32 -14.84 -48.81
CA ALA A 59 4.70 -15.22 -49.11
C ALA A 59 5.63 -14.88 -47.93
N ALA A 60 6.80 -15.52 -47.93
CA ALA A 60 7.85 -15.34 -46.93
C ALA A 60 8.04 -13.87 -46.52
N ASN A 61 7.87 -13.59 -45.22
CA ASN A 61 8.09 -12.28 -44.63
C ASN A 61 9.29 -12.32 -43.67
N LYS A 62 9.62 -11.17 -43.05
CA LYS A 62 10.67 -10.94 -42.05
C LYS A 62 10.91 -12.13 -41.11
N LYS A 63 12.15 -12.22 -40.64
CA LYS A 63 12.62 -13.22 -39.65
C LYS A 63 11.62 -13.39 -38.51
N ALA A 64 11.26 -14.64 -38.21
CA ALA A 64 10.39 -14.99 -37.10
C ALA A 64 10.93 -14.48 -35.75
N PHE A 65 10.02 -14.07 -34.86
CA PHE A 65 10.37 -13.65 -33.51
C PHE A 65 10.81 -14.86 -32.68
N ASP A 66 11.76 -14.63 -31.78
CA ASP A 66 12.10 -15.59 -30.74
C ASP A 66 10.90 -15.73 -29.78
N THR A 67 10.50 -16.97 -29.48
CA THR A 67 9.42 -17.24 -28.53
C THR A 67 9.96 -17.64 -27.17
N ASP A 68 9.21 -17.33 -26.10
CA ASP A 68 9.51 -17.75 -24.73
C ASP A 68 9.32 -19.26 -24.57
N ILE A 69 8.31 -19.81 -25.22
CA ILE A 69 8.01 -21.25 -25.29
C ILE A 69 8.13 -21.71 -26.74
N ALA A 70 8.99 -22.70 -27.00
CA ALA A 70 9.21 -23.18 -28.36
C ALA A 70 7.98 -23.97 -28.88
N ILE A 71 7.64 -23.79 -30.16
CA ILE A 71 6.61 -24.59 -30.83
C ILE A 71 7.00 -26.07 -30.82
N GLY A 72 6.03 -26.93 -30.53
CA GLY A 72 6.18 -28.37 -30.32
C GLY A 72 6.52 -28.76 -28.87
N THR A 73 6.74 -27.78 -27.98
CA THR A 73 6.95 -28.08 -26.56
C THR A 73 5.65 -28.59 -25.95
N ARG A 74 5.75 -29.65 -25.15
CA ARG A 74 4.64 -30.17 -24.35
C ARG A 74 4.82 -29.79 -22.89
N GLY A 75 3.72 -29.45 -22.23
CA GLY A 75 3.70 -29.10 -20.82
C GLY A 75 2.36 -29.45 -20.18
N GLU A 76 2.36 -29.68 -18.87
CA GLU A 76 1.14 -29.96 -18.12
C GLU A 76 0.66 -28.69 -17.41
N LEU A 77 -0.57 -28.28 -17.71
CA LEU A 77 -1.21 -27.12 -17.09
C LEU A 77 -2.69 -27.42 -16.83
N PHE A 78 -3.16 -27.12 -15.62
CA PHE A 78 -4.51 -27.47 -15.16
C PHE A 78 -4.85 -28.97 -15.32
N GLY A 79 -3.89 -29.85 -15.02
CA GLY A 79 -4.06 -31.31 -15.09
C GLY A 79 -4.20 -31.88 -16.51
N THR A 80 -3.92 -31.08 -17.53
CA THR A 80 -3.99 -31.49 -18.94
C THR A 80 -2.63 -31.27 -19.60
N THR A 81 -2.16 -32.25 -20.37
CA THR A 81 -0.98 -32.08 -21.22
C THR A 81 -1.35 -31.29 -22.48
N TRP A 82 -0.70 -30.16 -22.66
CA TRP A 82 -0.85 -29.27 -23.81
C TRP A 82 0.39 -29.32 -24.68
N GLU A 83 0.20 -29.31 -26.00
CA GLU A 83 1.28 -29.08 -26.97
C GLU A 83 1.16 -27.65 -27.52
N VAL A 84 2.26 -26.89 -27.50
CA VAL A 84 2.33 -25.57 -28.13
C VAL A 84 2.40 -25.77 -29.63
N ILE A 85 1.37 -25.37 -30.37
CA ILE A 85 1.29 -25.61 -31.81
C ILE A 85 1.38 -24.33 -32.65
N GLY A 86 1.05 -23.18 -32.05
CA GLY A 86 1.06 -21.89 -32.72
C GLY A 86 1.52 -20.76 -31.81
N TYR A 87 1.96 -19.67 -32.41
CA TYR A 87 2.36 -18.43 -31.74
C TYR A 87 1.97 -17.23 -32.58
N VAL A 88 1.38 -16.22 -31.95
CA VAL A 88 1.03 -14.93 -32.55
C VAL A 88 1.57 -13.82 -31.67
N ARG A 89 2.23 -12.83 -32.27
CA ARG A 89 2.53 -11.56 -31.61
C ARG A 89 1.57 -10.51 -32.10
N LYS A 90 0.91 -9.82 -31.17
CA LYS A 90 -0.04 -8.74 -31.45
C LYS A 90 0.47 -7.44 -30.84
N TRP A 91 0.06 -6.32 -31.43
CA TRP A 91 0.47 -4.97 -30.99
C TRP A 91 -0.60 -3.94 -31.30
N ILE A 92 -0.51 -2.79 -30.61
CA ILE A 92 -1.39 -1.63 -30.82
C ILE A 92 -0.63 -0.55 -31.57
N LYS A 93 -1.17 -0.12 -32.71
CA LYS A 93 -0.56 0.91 -33.55
C LYS A 93 -0.39 2.23 -32.82
N GLY A 94 0.82 2.80 -32.88
CA GLY A 94 1.14 4.07 -32.22
C GLY A 94 1.58 3.93 -30.76
N THR A 95 1.69 2.70 -30.25
CA THR A 95 2.20 2.40 -28.91
C THR A 95 3.39 1.46 -28.99
N VAL A 96 4.11 1.30 -27.87
CA VAL A 96 5.11 0.24 -27.70
C VAL A 96 4.49 -1.05 -27.15
N TYR A 97 3.18 -1.08 -26.93
CA TYR A 97 2.50 -2.21 -26.32
C TYR A 97 2.30 -3.35 -27.32
N ALA A 98 2.82 -4.52 -26.94
CA ALA A 98 2.71 -5.75 -27.67
C ALA A 98 2.66 -6.93 -26.69
N TRP A 99 1.98 -8.00 -27.10
CA TRP A 99 1.83 -9.21 -26.30
C TRP A 99 1.93 -10.45 -27.18
N ASP A 100 2.24 -11.56 -26.52
CA ASP A 100 2.49 -12.85 -27.16
C ASP A 100 1.38 -13.84 -26.80
N GLU A 101 0.80 -14.50 -27.79
CA GLU A 101 -0.23 -15.52 -27.62
C GLU A 101 0.23 -16.86 -28.18
N TYR A 102 0.20 -17.89 -27.34
CA TYR A 102 0.52 -19.26 -27.73
C TYR A 102 -0.77 -20.06 -27.91
N LEU A 103 -0.90 -20.75 -29.04
CA LEU A 103 -1.97 -21.70 -29.26
C LEU A 103 -1.56 -23.07 -28.71
N LEU A 104 -2.33 -23.55 -27.75
CA LEU A 104 -2.18 -24.84 -27.10
C LEU A 104 -3.21 -25.82 -27.66
N PHE A 105 -2.77 -27.06 -27.90
CA PHE A 105 -3.64 -28.12 -28.40
C PHE A 105 -3.56 -29.37 -27.51
N ASN A 106 -4.72 -29.96 -27.30
CA ASN A 106 -4.88 -31.29 -26.75
C ASN A 106 -5.97 -32.02 -27.57
N PRO A 107 -5.76 -33.28 -28.00
CA PRO A 107 -6.72 -34.00 -28.84
C PRO A 107 -8.11 -34.21 -28.23
N TRP A 108 -8.22 -34.19 -26.91
CA TRP A 108 -9.47 -34.40 -26.17
C TRP A 108 -10.10 -33.09 -25.70
N GLU A 109 -9.28 -32.13 -25.25
CA GLU A 109 -9.73 -30.85 -24.69
C GLU A 109 -9.83 -29.70 -25.71
N GLY A 110 -9.36 -29.93 -26.94
CA GLY A 110 -9.35 -28.96 -28.04
C GLY A 110 -8.25 -27.92 -27.88
N PHE A 111 -8.60 -26.65 -28.13
CA PHE A 111 -7.65 -25.54 -28.14
C PHE A 111 -7.77 -24.66 -26.89
N ARG A 112 -6.63 -24.10 -26.46
CA ARG A 112 -6.53 -23.03 -25.45
C ARG A 112 -5.51 -22.01 -25.91
N PHE A 113 -5.62 -20.79 -25.39
CA PHE A 113 -4.62 -19.76 -25.62
C PHE A 113 -3.88 -19.50 -24.33
N LEU A 114 -2.58 -19.28 -24.42
CA LEU A 114 -1.77 -18.82 -23.33
C LEU A 114 -1.20 -17.46 -23.74
N SER A 115 -1.71 -16.38 -23.16
CA SER A 115 -1.32 -15.01 -23.46
C SER A 115 -0.30 -14.52 -22.43
N GLN A 116 0.73 -13.83 -22.90
CA GLN A 116 1.76 -13.20 -22.09
C GLN A 116 1.81 -11.71 -22.41
N SER A 117 1.74 -10.88 -21.37
CA SER A 117 1.99 -9.45 -21.45
C SER A 117 2.83 -9.01 -20.25
N ASN A 118 3.99 -8.39 -20.50
CA ASN A 118 4.90 -7.89 -19.45
C ASN A 118 5.26 -8.93 -18.36
N GLY A 119 5.39 -10.19 -18.74
CA GLY A 119 5.69 -11.32 -17.83
C GLY A 119 4.49 -11.86 -17.04
N HIS A 120 3.30 -11.29 -17.22
CA HIS A 120 2.04 -11.80 -16.69
C HIS A 120 1.38 -12.74 -17.70
N TRP A 121 0.82 -13.85 -17.20
CA TRP A 121 0.28 -14.93 -18.04
C TRP A 121 -1.21 -15.14 -17.79
N THR A 122 -1.98 -15.32 -18.85
CA THR A 122 -3.42 -15.63 -18.79
C THR A 122 -3.73 -16.82 -19.69
N PHE A 123 -4.41 -17.83 -19.13
CA PHE A 123 -4.83 -19.03 -19.86
C PHE A 123 -6.29 -18.91 -20.25
N PHE A 124 -6.56 -18.88 -21.55
CA PHE A 124 -7.88 -18.63 -22.13
C PHE A 124 -8.50 -19.87 -22.76
N LYS A 125 -9.82 -19.96 -22.58
CA LYS A 125 -10.71 -20.90 -23.26
C LYS A 125 -11.74 -20.11 -24.07
N ARG A 126 -12.00 -20.53 -25.30
CA ARG A 126 -13.10 -19.97 -26.11
C ARG A 126 -14.45 -20.28 -25.46
N LEU A 127 -15.31 -19.27 -25.37
CA LEU A 127 -16.70 -19.41 -24.99
C LEU A 127 -17.57 -19.63 -26.23
N ASN A 128 -18.54 -20.54 -26.12
CA ASN A 128 -19.52 -20.83 -27.18
C ASN A 128 -20.89 -20.18 -26.87
N CYS A 129 -20.90 -19.11 -26.07
CA CYS A 129 -22.10 -18.36 -25.70
C CYS A 129 -21.90 -16.87 -25.99
N ALA A 130 -23.00 -16.18 -26.32
CA ALA A 130 -23.00 -14.73 -26.39
C ALA A 130 -23.03 -14.13 -24.97
N ILE A 131 -22.36 -12.99 -24.79
CA ILE A 131 -22.45 -12.16 -23.59
C ILE A 131 -23.04 -10.83 -24.02
N GLU A 132 -24.20 -10.48 -23.47
CA GLU A 132 -24.90 -9.25 -23.84
C GLU A 132 -24.04 -8.02 -23.51
N GLY A 133 -23.89 -7.12 -24.48
CA GLY A 133 -23.13 -5.88 -24.29
C GLY A 133 -21.61 -6.01 -24.40
N ILE A 134 -21.07 -7.20 -24.68
CA ILE A 134 -19.62 -7.37 -24.84
C ILE A 134 -19.06 -6.51 -25.99
N GLY A 135 -17.93 -5.84 -25.73
CA GLY A 135 -17.33 -4.85 -26.63
C GLY A 135 -18.04 -3.49 -26.66
N ARG A 136 -19.10 -3.28 -25.86
CA ARG A 136 -19.89 -2.03 -25.86
C ARG A 136 -20.09 -1.45 -24.47
N ASN A 137 -20.50 -2.28 -23.51
CA ASN A 137 -20.73 -1.85 -22.14
C ASN A 137 -19.40 -1.76 -21.40
N SER A 138 -19.34 -0.91 -20.37
CA SER A 138 -18.16 -0.80 -19.50
C SER A 138 -18.17 -1.81 -18.35
N LYS A 139 -19.34 -2.39 -18.04
CA LYS A 139 -19.50 -3.47 -17.07
C LYS A 139 -20.40 -4.56 -17.62
N LEU A 140 -20.07 -5.80 -17.31
CA LEU A 140 -20.76 -7.00 -17.79
C LEU A 140 -20.92 -7.98 -16.64
N THR A 141 -21.93 -8.84 -16.73
CA THR A 141 -22.10 -9.96 -15.78
C THR A 141 -21.96 -11.27 -16.53
N TYR A 142 -21.16 -12.18 -15.99
CA TYR A 142 -20.97 -13.54 -16.49
C TYR A 142 -20.64 -14.44 -15.31
N ASP A 143 -21.29 -15.60 -15.22
CA ASP A 143 -21.08 -16.58 -14.13
C ASP A 143 -21.19 -15.95 -12.72
N ASP A 144 -22.24 -15.15 -12.50
CA ASP A 144 -22.51 -14.39 -11.27
C ASP A 144 -21.39 -13.42 -10.84
N GLN A 145 -20.45 -13.12 -11.73
CA GLN A 145 -19.37 -12.15 -11.49
C GLN A 145 -19.54 -10.91 -12.37
N THR A 146 -19.25 -9.75 -11.79
CA THR A 146 -19.20 -8.48 -12.52
C THR A 146 -17.79 -8.23 -13.02
N TYR A 147 -17.67 -8.07 -14.34
CA TYR A 147 -16.44 -7.70 -15.00
C TYR A 147 -16.49 -6.21 -15.39
N THR A 148 -15.37 -5.51 -15.26
CA THR A 148 -15.21 -4.12 -15.69
C THR A 148 -14.27 -4.07 -16.89
N VAL A 149 -14.60 -3.28 -17.90
CA VAL A 149 -13.73 -3.04 -19.07
C VAL A 149 -12.37 -2.52 -18.63
N PHE A 150 -11.32 -3.05 -19.23
CA PHE A 150 -9.93 -2.74 -18.92
C PHE A 150 -9.23 -2.10 -20.13
N ASN A 151 -9.28 -2.72 -21.30
CA ASN A 151 -8.69 -2.18 -22.53
C ASN A 151 -9.67 -2.33 -23.69
N SER A 152 -9.60 -1.43 -24.67
CA SER A 152 -10.39 -1.54 -25.89
C SER A 152 -9.68 -0.90 -27.07
N ASP A 153 -8.96 -1.71 -27.82
CA ASP A 153 -8.05 -1.24 -28.85
C ASP A 153 -8.22 -1.93 -30.19
N ARG A 154 -7.73 -1.23 -31.21
CA ARG A 154 -7.51 -1.80 -32.55
C ARG A 154 -6.15 -2.47 -32.57
N VAL A 155 -6.14 -3.77 -32.81
CA VAL A 155 -4.97 -4.62 -32.64
C VAL A 155 -4.54 -5.22 -33.98
N PHE A 156 -3.24 -5.42 -34.14
CA PHE A 156 -2.65 -5.92 -35.38
C PHE A 156 -1.76 -7.13 -35.12
N VAL A 157 -1.78 -8.11 -36.03
CA VAL A 157 -0.85 -9.25 -36.01
C VAL A 157 0.51 -8.84 -36.55
N GLU A 158 1.53 -8.82 -35.70
CA GLU A 158 2.92 -8.52 -36.05
C GLU A 158 3.64 -9.76 -36.60
N SER A 159 3.47 -10.90 -35.93
CA SER A 159 4.13 -12.16 -36.28
C SER A 159 3.22 -13.34 -36.05
N VAL A 160 3.38 -14.37 -36.87
CA VAL A 160 2.63 -15.61 -36.81
C VAL A 160 3.59 -16.79 -37.05
N GLN A 161 3.47 -17.85 -36.25
CA GLN A 161 4.30 -19.04 -36.35
C GLN A 161 3.50 -20.29 -35.97
N GLY A 162 3.85 -21.44 -36.54
CA GLY A 162 3.20 -22.72 -36.23
C GLY A 162 1.90 -22.94 -37.01
N GLU A 163 0.92 -23.57 -36.40
CA GLU A 163 -0.34 -23.94 -37.04
C GLU A 163 -1.57 -23.40 -36.28
N PHE A 164 -2.65 -23.13 -37.02
CA PHE A 164 -3.87 -22.52 -36.49
C PHE A 164 -5.12 -23.13 -37.11
N TYR A 165 -6.21 -23.20 -36.33
CA TYR A 165 -7.51 -23.68 -36.80
C TYR A 165 -8.33 -22.59 -37.55
N TRP A 166 -7.76 -21.40 -37.73
CA TRP A 166 -8.33 -20.29 -38.51
C TRP A 166 -7.29 -19.71 -39.48
N ARG A 167 -7.72 -18.83 -40.38
CA ARG A 167 -6.85 -18.15 -41.36
C ARG A 167 -6.25 -16.89 -40.76
N VAL A 168 -5.07 -17.01 -40.17
CA VAL A 168 -4.27 -15.89 -39.64
C VAL A 168 -3.09 -15.58 -40.54
N LYS A 169 -2.78 -14.30 -40.72
CA LYS A 169 -1.58 -13.80 -41.40
C LYS A 169 -1.07 -12.52 -40.73
N THR A 170 0.18 -12.15 -41.01
CA THR A 170 0.73 -10.86 -40.59
C THR A 170 -0.06 -9.72 -41.22
N GLY A 171 -0.40 -8.72 -40.41
CA GLY A 171 -1.19 -7.56 -40.80
C GLY A 171 -2.69 -7.72 -40.64
N ASP A 172 -3.18 -8.89 -40.19
CA ASP A 172 -4.57 -9.03 -39.78
C ASP A 172 -4.91 -8.06 -38.65
N GLU A 173 -6.15 -7.61 -38.65
CA GLU A 173 -6.65 -6.53 -37.81
C GLU A 173 -7.96 -6.94 -37.14
N SER A 174 -8.10 -6.58 -35.86
CA SER A 174 -9.31 -6.81 -35.08
C SER A 174 -9.47 -5.70 -34.02
N ILE A 175 -10.65 -5.65 -33.41
CA ILE A 175 -10.90 -4.85 -32.20
C ILE A 175 -10.91 -5.82 -31.03
N ALA A 176 -9.98 -5.65 -30.09
CA ALA A 176 -9.90 -6.42 -28.87
C ALA A 176 -10.41 -5.59 -27.69
N THR A 177 -11.34 -6.14 -26.92
CA THR A 177 -11.83 -5.52 -25.69
C THR A 177 -11.70 -6.52 -24.55
N ASP A 178 -10.96 -6.13 -23.52
CA ASP A 178 -10.70 -6.93 -22.34
C ASP A 178 -11.53 -6.42 -21.17
N TYR A 179 -12.12 -7.33 -20.41
CA TYR A 179 -12.87 -7.09 -19.21
C TYR A 179 -12.28 -7.92 -18.07
N ILE A 180 -12.03 -7.31 -16.92
CA ILE A 180 -11.37 -7.98 -15.79
C ILE A 180 -12.31 -8.15 -14.60
N CYS A 181 -12.19 -9.31 -13.96
CA CYS A 181 -12.69 -9.62 -12.62
C CYS A 181 -11.64 -10.53 -11.97
N PRO A 182 -10.50 -9.99 -11.50
CA PRO A 182 -9.35 -10.79 -11.08
C PRO A 182 -9.74 -11.93 -10.12
N PRO A 183 -9.31 -13.18 -10.37
CA PRO A 183 -8.24 -13.60 -11.30
C PRO A 183 -8.69 -13.83 -12.75
N TYR A 184 -9.93 -13.50 -13.10
CA TYR A 184 -10.53 -13.79 -14.39
C TYR A 184 -10.48 -12.61 -15.36
N MET A 185 -10.52 -12.94 -16.65
CA MET A 185 -10.66 -11.98 -17.74
C MET A 185 -11.64 -12.52 -18.78
N LEU A 186 -12.50 -11.66 -19.31
CA LEU A 186 -13.21 -11.91 -20.57
C LEU A 186 -12.55 -11.08 -21.65
N SER A 187 -12.16 -11.69 -22.76
CA SER A 187 -11.61 -10.98 -23.90
C SER A 187 -12.48 -11.23 -25.12
N SER A 188 -12.94 -10.16 -25.75
CA SER A 188 -13.62 -10.24 -27.05
C SER A 188 -12.72 -9.72 -28.14
N GLU A 189 -12.54 -10.50 -29.19
CA GLU A 189 -11.86 -10.10 -30.41
C GLU A 189 -12.86 -10.10 -31.56
N SER A 190 -13.07 -8.93 -32.17
CA SER A 190 -14.07 -8.73 -33.21
C SER A 190 -13.47 -8.23 -34.51
N THR A 191 -14.00 -8.75 -35.62
CA THR A 191 -13.74 -8.28 -36.98
C THR A 191 -15.07 -7.83 -37.60
N ALA A 192 -15.09 -7.52 -38.91
CA ALA A 192 -16.33 -7.21 -39.61
C ALA A 192 -17.32 -8.39 -39.63
N ASP A 193 -16.80 -9.63 -39.62
CA ASP A 193 -17.60 -10.83 -39.89
C ASP A 193 -17.69 -11.81 -38.69
N GLU A 194 -16.80 -11.69 -37.71
CA GLU A 194 -16.71 -12.63 -36.58
C GLU A 194 -16.49 -11.91 -35.24
N LEU A 195 -17.14 -12.43 -34.20
CA LEU A 195 -16.88 -12.11 -32.81
C LEU A 195 -16.40 -13.39 -32.09
N ASN A 196 -15.19 -13.35 -31.55
CA ASN A 196 -14.66 -14.40 -30.70
C ASN A 196 -14.65 -13.92 -29.25
N ILE A 197 -15.13 -14.77 -28.33
CA ILE A 197 -15.14 -14.47 -26.91
C ILE A 197 -14.34 -15.56 -26.21
N THR A 198 -13.42 -15.15 -25.35
CA THR A 198 -12.61 -16.04 -24.53
C THR A 198 -12.74 -15.68 -23.06
N HIS A 199 -12.71 -16.71 -22.21
CA HIS A 199 -12.62 -16.58 -20.75
C HIS A 199 -11.25 -17.05 -20.30
N GLY A 200 -10.57 -16.18 -19.56
CA GLY A 200 -9.21 -16.32 -19.13
C GLY A 200 -9.10 -16.41 -17.61
N VAL A 201 -8.11 -17.16 -17.15
CA VAL A 201 -7.68 -17.18 -15.75
C VAL A 201 -6.19 -16.82 -15.68
N TYR A 202 -5.85 -15.94 -14.74
CA TYR A 202 -4.46 -15.58 -14.45
C TYR A 202 -3.66 -16.81 -14.02
N VAL A 203 -2.45 -16.96 -14.56
CA VAL A 203 -1.55 -18.08 -14.23
C VAL A 203 -0.25 -17.52 -13.67
N GLU A 204 0.16 -18.03 -12.51
CA GLU A 204 1.39 -17.60 -11.88
C GLU A 204 2.61 -18.02 -12.71
N ARG A 205 3.63 -17.16 -12.77
CA ARG A 205 4.87 -17.43 -13.51
C ARG A 205 5.51 -18.77 -13.12
N ASN A 206 5.46 -19.13 -11.84
CA ASN A 206 5.98 -20.39 -11.33
C ASN A 206 5.21 -21.60 -11.86
N GLN A 207 3.89 -21.48 -12.06
CA GLN A 207 3.09 -22.53 -12.68
C GLN A 207 3.46 -22.70 -14.15
N ILE A 208 3.66 -21.60 -14.89
CA ILE A 208 4.16 -21.67 -16.28
C ILE A 208 5.54 -22.31 -16.35
N LYS A 209 6.44 -21.95 -15.43
CA LYS A 209 7.80 -22.53 -15.40
C LYS A 209 7.78 -24.03 -15.10
N THR A 210 6.86 -24.46 -14.25
CA THR A 210 6.67 -25.87 -13.91
C THR A 210 6.08 -26.63 -15.10
N ALA A 211 5.07 -26.06 -15.77
CA ALA A 211 4.43 -26.63 -16.94
C ALA A 211 5.40 -26.74 -18.13
N PHE A 212 6.23 -25.71 -18.35
CA PHE A 212 7.18 -25.62 -19.46
C PHE A 212 8.60 -25.32 -18.95
N PRO A 213 9.36 -26.32 -18.48
CA PRO A 213 10.67 -26.10 -17.85
C PRO A 213 11.70 -25.43 -18.76
N SER A 214 11.64 -25.67 -20.08
CA SER A 214 12.53 -25.07 -21.08
C SER A 214 12.18 -23.60 -21.40
N ALA A 215 11.05 -23.08 -20.90
CA ALA A 215 10.58 -21.74 -21.22
C ALA A 215 11.51 -20.65 -20.67
N ARG A 216 11.78 -19.63 -21.50
CA ARG A 216 12.60 -18.45 -21.16
C ARG A 216 11.71 -17.33 -20.61
N LEU A 217 11.21 -17.50 -19.39
CA LEU A 217 10.24 -16.57 -18.82
C LEU A 217 10.89 -15.28 -18.31
N VAL A 218 10.44 -14.13 -18.80
CA VAL A 218 10.79 -12.81 -18.26
C VAL A 218 10.24 -12.61 -16.84
N THR A 219 10.85 -11.69 -16.08
CA THR A 219 10.33 -11.29 -14.76
C THR A 219 9.10 -10.38 -14.97
N PRO A 220 7.99 -10.59 -14.23
CA PRO A 220 6.81 -9.75 -14.37
C PRO A 220 7.12 -8.32 -13.95
N SER A 221 6.65 -7.35 -14.72
CA SER A 221 6.79 -5.92 -14.43
C SER A 221 5.44 -5.25 -14.28
N GLY A 222 5.26 -4.47 -13.21
CA GLY A 222 3.99 -3.82 -12.89
C GLY A 222 2.96 -4.79 -12.33
N VAL A 223 1.68 -4.48 -12.56
CA VAL A 223 0.53 -5.29 -12.14
C VAL A 223 -0.21 -5.77 -13.38
N GLY A 224 -0.39 -7.09 -13.50
CA GLY A 224 -1.11 -7.68 -14.62
C GLY A 224 -2.60 -7.36 -14.59
N ALA A 225 -3.22 -7.24 -15.76
CA ALA A 225 -4.63 -6.84 -15.92
C ALA A 225 -5.59 -7.63 -15.00
N CYS A 226 -5.51 -8.97 -15.02
CA CYS A 226 -6.31 -9.85 -14.16
C CYS A 226 -5.51 -10.47 -13.01
N GLN A 227 -4.34 -9.92 -12.64
CA GLN A 227 -3.54 -10.43 -11.53
C GLN A 227 -4.32 -10.32 -10.21
N PRO A 228 -4.52 -11.41 -9.45
CA PRO A 228 -5.17 -11.31 -8.16
C PRO A 228 -4.31 -10.48 -7.18
N SER A 229 -4.97 -9.62 -6.41
CA SER A 229 -4.28 -8.80 -5.42
C SER A 229 -3.69 -9.67 -4.30
N PRO A 230 -2.37 -9.57 -4.01
CA PRO A 230 -1.78 -10.29 -2.88
C PRO A 230 -2.33 -9.78 -1.54
N HIS A 231 -2.96 -8.60 -1.55
CA HIS A 231 -3.57 -7.98 -0.38
C HIS A 231 -5.04 -8.37 -0.18
N GLY A 232 -5.62 -9.16 -1.10
CA GLY A 232 -6.96 -9.74 -1.04
C GLY A 232 -8.07 -8.76 -0.63
N ASN A 233 -9.20 -9.28 -0.15
CA ASN A 233 -10.25 -8.49 0.50
C ASN A 233 -10.00 -8.28 2.00
N GLN A 234 -8.75 -8.45 2.47
CA GLN A 234 -8.40 -8.40 3.89
C GLN A 234 -8.50 -6.98 4.48
N GLY A 235 -8.45 -5.94 3.64
CA GLY A 235 -8.58 -4.54 4.05
C GLY A 235 -9.78 -4.29 4.96
N ASN A 236 -10.97 -4.74 4.58
CA ASN A 236 -12.16 -4.59 5.42
C ASN A 236 -12.05 -5.29 6.77
N THR A 237 -11.44 -6.48 6.80
CA THR A 237 -11.23 -7.24 8.03
C THR A 237 -10.23 -6.54 8.95
N ILE A 238 -9.11 -6.06 8.40
CA ILE A 238 -8.05 -5.39 9.16
C ILE A 238 -8.52 -4.03 9.68
N VAL A 239 -9.30 -3.29 8.88
CA VAL A 239 -9.94 -2.05 9.33
C VAL A 239 -10.93 -2.32 10.47
N ARG A 240 -11.75 -3.37 10.36
CA ARG A 240 -12.67 -3.77 11.46
C ARG A 240 -11.91 -4.13 12.74
N LEU A 241 -10.84 -4.92 12.64
CA LEU A 241 -10.01 -5.26 13.79
C LEU A 241 -9.34 -4.03 14.41
N GLY A 242 -8.82 -3.12 13.60
CA GLY A 242 -8.26 -1.85 14.06
C GLY A 242 -9.30 -0.97 14.76
N ALA A 243 -10.52 -0.90 14.22
CA ALA A 243 -11.63 -0.17 14.84
C ALA A 243 -12.06 -0.77 16.19
N VAL A 244 -12.12 -2.11 16.29
CA VAL A 244 -12.39 -2.80 17.56
C VAL A 244 -11.29 -2.52 18.57
N ALA A 245 -10.02 -2.63 18.19
CA ALA A 245 -8.88 -2.33 19.07
C ALA A 245 -8.90 -0.87 19.55
N ALA A 246 -9.19 0.08 18.67
CA ALA A 246 -9.36 1.48 19.01
C ALA A 246 -10.52 1.69 20.00
N GLY A 247 -11.67 1.04 19.77
CA GLY A 247 -12.81 1.06 20.67
C GLY A 247 -12.47 0.52 22.07
N VAL A 248 -11.73 -0.59 22.15
CA VAL A 248 -11.23 -1.14 23.42
C VAL A 248 -10.27 -0.18 24.12
N ALA A 249 -9.34 0.44 23.38
CA ALA A 249 -8.41 1.42 23.96
C ALA A 249 -9.14 2.65 24.53
N ILE A 250 -10.14 3.18 23.81
CA ILE A 250 -11.00 4.27 24.30
C ILE A 250 -11.76 3.83 25.54
N PHE A 251 -12.39 2.65 25.51
CA PHE A 251 -13.15 2.13 26.63
C PHE A 251 -12.29 1.93 27.88
N LEU A 252 -11.09 1.34 27.73
CA LEU A 252 -10.13 1.19 28.82
C LEU A 252 -9.67 2.55 29.36
N HIS A 253 -9.39 3.52 28.50
CA HIS A 253 -9.03 4.88 28.92
C HIS A 253 -10.15 5.54 29.71
N LEU A 254 -11.42 5.41 29.27
CA LEU A 254 -12.58 5.94 30.00
C LEU A 254 -12.75 5.27 31.37
N ILE A 255 -12.56 3.95 31.46
CA ILE A 255 -12.57 3.22 32.75
C ILE A 255 -11.48 3.76 33.67
N ILE A 256 -10.24 3.86 33.19
CA ILE A 256 -9.11 4.35 33.99
C ILE A 256 -9.36 5.78 34.46
N SER A 257 -9.82 6.66 33.56
CA SER A 257 -10.17 8.05 33.88
C SER A 257 -11.30 8.16 34.91
N SER A 258 -12.26 7.21 34.89
CA SER A 258 -13.34 7.16 35.88
C SER A 258 -12.90 6.61 37.24
N ALA A 259 -12.02 5.60 37.27
CA ALA A 259 -11.53 4.94 38.48
C ALA A 259 -10.42 5.74 39.19
N LEU A 260 -9.67 6.54 38.42
CA LEU A 260 -8.62 7.43 38.89
C LEU A 260 -9.02 8.88 38.55
N PRO A 261 -9.98 9.47 39.26
CA PRO A 261 -10.41 10.83 39.00
C PRO A 261 -9.30 11.82 39.37
N ASN A 262 -9.12 12.83 38.52
CA ASN A 262 -8.21 13.95 38.74
C ASN A 262 -8.69 14.76 39.95
N GLN A 263 -7.97 14.66 41.05
CA GLN A 263 -8.32 15.34 42.30
C GLN A 263 -7.20 16.30 42.73
N PRO A 264 -7.52 17.59 42.99
CA PRO A 264 -6.58 18.49 43.64
C PRO A 264 -6.40 18.06 45.11
N VAL A 265 -5.15 17.86 45.53
CA VAL A 265 -4.80 17.55 46.93
C VAL A 265 -4.24 18.76 47.66
N VAL A 266 -3.60 19.67 46.93
CA VAL A 266 -3.14 20.97 47.45
C VAL A 266 -3.45 22.02 46.42
N LYS A 267 -3.96 23.18 46.88
CA LYS A 267 -4.13 24.36 46.05
C LYS A 267 -3.63 25.59 46.83
N ILE A 268 -2.65 26.27 46.25
CA ILE A 268 -2.06 27.51 46.76
C ILE A 268 -2.40 28.57 45.73
N THR A 269 -2.94 29.71 46.17
CA THR A 269 -3.27 30.81 45.27
C THR A 269 -3.01 32.13 45.99
N GLY A 270 -2.17 32.99 45.39
CA GLY A 270 -1.95 34.34 45.89
C GLY A 270 -1.22 34.42 47.23
N GLN A 271 -0.57 33.34 47.66
CA GLN A 271 0.33 33.37 48.82
C GLN A 271 1.69 33.89 48.33
N PRO A 272 2.18 35.02 48.86
CA PRO A 272 3.49 35.52 48.46
C PRO A 272 4.61 34.68 49.06
N ILE A 273 5.58 34.28 48.24
CA ILE A 273 6.87 33.76 48.71
C ILE A 273 7.87 34.92 48.68
N HIS A 274 8.66 35.05 49.75
CA HIS A 274 9.83 35.92 49.75
C HIS A 274 10.92 35.20 48.97
N VAL A 275 11.14 35.68 47.75
CA VAL A 275 12.05 35.05 46.80
C VAL A 275 13.47 35.56 47.03
N ALA A 276 14.46 34.68 46.96
CA ALA A 276 15.87 35.08 46.92
C ALA A 276 16.10 36.00 45.70
N GLN A 277 16.86 37.08 45.90
CA GLN A 277 17.24 37.95 44.79
C GLN A 277 18.26 37.23 43.90
N ALA A 278 17.93 37.01 42.63
CA ALA A 278 18.94 36.68 41.64
C ALA A 278 19.97 37.83 41.59
N PRO A 279 21.29 37.55 41.57
CA PRO A 279 22.29 38.60 41.47
C PRO A 279 22.03 39.41 40.20
N THR A 280 21.86 40.72 40.35
CA THR A 280 21.65 41.61 39.21
C THR A 280 22.88 41.52 38.32
N SER A 281 22.78 40.88 37.15
CA SER A 281 23.85 40.91 36.17
C SER A 281 23.90 42.32 35.58
N THR A 282 24.63 43.22 36.21
CA THR A 282 25.06 44.46 35.56
C THR A 282 26.03 44.08 34.46
N LEU A 283 25.53 43.88 33.25
CA LEU A 283 26.36 43.90 32.05
C LEU A 283 27.07 45.26 32.03
N PRO A 284 28.41 45.32 32.07
CA PRO A 284 29.11 46.59 31.97
C PRO A 284 28.82 47.18 30.59
N ALA A 285 28.24 48.38 30.57
CA ALA A 285 28.16 49.21 29.38
C ALA A 285 29.57 49.65 28.99
N GLY A 286 30.22 48.86 28.12
CA GLY A 286 31.51 49.20 27.55
C GLY A 286 32.30 47.95 27.17
N GLY A 287 32.56 47.77 25.88
CA GLY A 287 33.35 46.65 25.36
C GLY A 287 34.70 46.53 26.05
N ALA A 288 34.87 45.48 26.84
CA ALA A 288 36.16 45.00 27.31
C ALA A 288 36.14 43.47 27.33
N MET A 289 37.06 42.89 26.56
CA MET A 289 37.37 41.47 26.48
C MET A 289 37.76 40.87 27.83
N TRP A 290 37.29 39.64 28.06
CA TRP A 290 37.90 38.57 28.88
C TRP A 290 38.66 39.01 30.14
N ASN A 291 37.93 39.19 31.24
CA ASN A 291 38.40 38.81 32.56
C ASN A 291 37.25 38.10 33.27
N LEU A 292 37.43 36.82 33.59
CA LEU A 292 36.54 36.09 34.49
C LEU A 292 36.63 36.75 35.88
N PRO A 293 35.52 37.25 36.45
CA PRO A 293 35.47 37.45 37.88
C PRO A 293 35.51 36.07 38.54
N ASP A 294 36.31 35.97 39.59
CA ASP A 294 36.37 34.82 40.50
C ASP A 294 34.95 34.38 40.87
N GLU A 295 34.67 33.07 40.76
CA GLU A 295 33.38 32.45 41.02
C GLU A 295 33.15 32.38 42.54
N THR A 296 33.05 33.55 43.18
CA THR A 296 32.54 33.66 44.54
C THR A 296 31.06 33.32 44.49
N GLN A 297 30.75 32.11 44.93
CA GLN A 297 29.44 31.60 45.33
C GLN A 297 28.50 32.74 45.77
N PRO A 298 27.28 32.86 45.20
CA PRO A 298 26.33 33.84 45.68
C PRO A 298 26.03 33.54 47.15
N THR A 299 26.21 34.55 47.99
CA THR A 299 25.84 34.49 49.40
C THR A 299 24.31 34.37 49.46
N PRO A 300 23.72 33.41 50.20
CA PRO A 300 22.27 33.20 50.22
C PRO A 300 21.59 34.45 50.76
N THR A 301 20.81 35.14 49.92
CA THR A 301 19.92 36.21 50.38
C THR A 301 18.65 35.52 50.85
N ASP A 302 18.39 35.57 52.17
CA ASP A 302 17.44 34.78 52.97
C ASP A 302 15.99 34.82 52.44
N GLY A 303 15.70 34.03 51.40
CA GLY A 303 14.35 33.63 51.01
C GLY A 303 14.06 32.29 51.69
N GLN A 304 13.24 32.29 52.73
CA GLN A 304 12.89 31.03 53.38
C GLN A 304 11.95 30.20 52.49
N PRO A 305 12.22 28.90 52.31
CA PRO A 305 11.38 28.05 51.49
C PRO A 305 9.97 27.97 52.09
N PHE A 306 8.96 28.04 51.23
CA PHE A 306 7.57 27.92 51.65
C PHE A 306 7.21 26.45 51.83
N VAL A 307 6.73 26.10 53.01
CA VAL A 307 6.28 24.74 53.32
C VAL A 307 4.77 24.70 53.42
N THR A 308 4.16 23.84 52.60
CA THR A 308 2.71 23.62 52.61
C THR A 308 2.22 22.88 53.86
N GLN A 309 0.92 22.96 54.15
CA GLN A 309 0.31 22.03 55.09
C GLN A 309 0.40 20.59 54.55
N ALA A 310 0.63 19.65 55.47
CA ALA A 310 0.71 18.24 55.12
C ALA A 310 -0.62 17.71 54.54
N PHE A 311 -0.54 16.89 53.51
CA PHE A 311 -1.64 16.21 52.86
C PHE A 311 -1.38 14.71 52.75
N THR A 312 -2.44 13.91 52.59
CA THR A 312 -2.33 12.45 52.56
C THR A 312 -2.63 11.90 51.17
N LEU A 313 -1.75 11.03 50.69
CA LEU A 313 -1.96 10.19 49.53
C LEU A 313 -2.46 8.81 50.01
N PRO A 314 -3.73 8.44 49.74
CA PRO A 314 -4.33 7.22 50.30
C PRO A 314 -3.84 5.93 49.65
N ARG A 315 -3.21 6.03 48.47
CA ARG A 315 -2.67 4.93 47.69
C ARG A 315 -1.54 5.45 46.81
N MET A 316 -0.74 4.54 46.27
CA MET A 316 0.24 4.88 45.24
C MET A 316 -0.47 5.62 44.09
N SER A 317 0.06 6.78 43.73
CA SER A 317 -0.58 7.70 42.79
C SER A 317 0.47 8.37 41.91
N ASN A 318 0.09 8.67 40.68
CA ASN A 318 0.78 9.70 39.92
C ASN A 318 0.38 11.08 40.44
N ILE A 319 1.34 11.99 40.45
CA ILE A 319 1.16 13.38 40.88
C ILE A 319 1.51 14.30 39.72
N ARG A 320 0.71 15.34 39.50
CA ARG A 320 1.07 16.47 38.63
C ARG A 320 1.03 17.75 39.44
N ILE A 321 2.05 18.57 39.25
CA ILE A 321 2.14 19.89 39.86
C ILE A 321 1.93 20.91 38.74
N ASP A 322 0.80 21.62 38.81
CA ASP A 322 0.46 22.72 37.89
C ASP A 322 0.84 24.03 38.57
N THR A 323 1.82 24.77 38.03
CA THR A 323 2.25 26.06 38.55
C THR A 323 1.97 27.14 37.51
N ALA A 324 1.50 28.30 37.96
CA ALA A 324 1.29 29.47 37.14
C ALA A 324 1.70 30.71 37.92
N THR A 325 2.35 31.65 37.25
CA THR A 325 2.72 32.96 37.78
C THR A 325 2.56 34.00 36.67
N GLN A 326 2.55 35.27 37.01
CA GLN A 326 2.50 36.36 36.03
C GLN A 326 3.89 36.96 35.86
N ILE A 327 4.54 36.59 34.76
CA ILE A 327 5.83 37.11 34.34
C ILE A 327 5.67 37.81 32.99
N ASP A 328 6.36 38.93 32.82
CA ASP A 328 6.28 39.75 31.61
C ASP A 328 7.65 40.28 31.18
N ASN A 329 8.29 39.66 30.18
CA ASN A 329 9.71 39.84 29.86
C ASN A 329 10.62 39.50 31.04
N GLY A 330 10.51 38.26 31.52
CA GLY A 330 11.31 37.73 32.63
C GLY A 330 11.16 36.23 32.80
N TRP A 331 11.60 35.73 33.95
CA TRP A 331 11.54 34.32 34.31
C TRP A 331 11.32 34.13 35.82
N ALA A 332 10.76 32.98 36.16
CA ALA A 332 10.64 32.50 37.52
C ALA A 332 10.85 30.98 37.56
N ASP A 333 11.77 30.55 38.39
CA ASP A 333 12.07 29.16 38.66
C ASP A 333 11.44 28.73 39.98
N PHE A 334 10.95 27.50 40.02
CA PHE A 334 10.32 26.87 41.17
C PHE A 334 10.98 25.51 41.41
N ASP A 335 11.71 25.40 42.52
CA ASP A 335 12.25 24.16 43.04
C ASP A 335 11.28 23.54 44.04
N LEU A 336 10.60 22.50 43.60
CA LEU A 336 9.49 21.87 44.29
C LEU A 336 9.94 20.51 44.83
N THR A 337 9.98 20.34 46.14
CA THR A 337 10.35 19.06 46.76
C THR A 337 9.17 18.47 47.52
N LEU A 338 8.66 17.35 47.04
CA LEU A 338 7.64 16.58 47.74
C LEU A 338 8.32 15.65 48.76
N VAL A 339 8.01 15.80 50.04
CA VAL A 339 8.69 15.09 51.15
C VAL A 339 7.70 14.18 51.87
N ASN A 340 8.04 12.90 52.03
CA ASN A 340 7.27 11.95 52.83
C ASN A 340 7.62 12.11 54.32
N GLU A 341 6.64 12.36 55.18
CA GLU A 341 6.91 12.67 56.60
C GLU A 341 7.42 11.46 57.41
N ALA A 342 7.04 10.24 57.03
CA ALA A 342 7.40 9.03 57.76
C ALA A 342 8.77 8.48 57.35
N THR A 343 9.07 8.50 56.06
CA THR A 343 10.30 7.91 55.49
C THR A 343 11.37 8.94 55.18
N GLN A 344 11.02 10.23 55.16
CA GLN A 344 11.88 11.32 54.70
C GLN A 344 12.33 11.18 53.23
N ALA A 345 11.69 10.30 52.46
CA ALA A 345 11.94 10.20 51.01
C ALA A 345 11.49 11.48 50.31
N THR A 346 12.33 12.00 49.42
CA THR A 346 12.10 13.24 48.68
C THR A 346 11.93 12.98 47.18
N TYR A 347 11.08 13.77 46.55
CA TYR A 347 10.84 13.76 45.10
C TYR A 347 10.96 15.19 44.57
N PRO A 348 12.19 15.62 44.19
CA PRO A 348 12.43 16.95 43.67
C PRO A 348 11.91 17.11 42.25
N VAL A 349 11.39 18.28 41.94
CA VAL A 349 10.84 18.69 40.66
C VAL A 349 11.21 20.15 40.43
N HIS A 350 11.92 20.43 39.35
CA HIS A 350 12.21 21.80 38.92
C HIS A 350 11.20 22.24 37.86
N GLN A 351 10.74 23.49 37.94
CA GLN A 351 9.85 24.12 36.98
C GLN A 351 10.33 25.54 36.67
N SER A 352 10.58 25.82 35.39
CA SER A 352 10.88 27.17 34.92
C SER A 352 9.68 27.75 34.19
N ILE A 353 9.30 28.98 34.53
CA ILE A 353 8.23 29.75 33.90
C ILE A 353 8.85 31.03 33.35
N SER A 354 8.88 31.17 32.04
CA SER A 354 9.39 32.38 31.38
C SER A 354 8.40 32.85 30.32
N TYR A 355 8.32 34.17 30.15
CA TYR A 355 7.49 34.79 29.12
C TYR A 355 8.18 36.04 28.61
N TYR A 356 8.45 36.08 27.30
CA TYR A 356 9.11 37.18 26.63
C TYR A 356 8.33 37.62 25.40
N HIS A 357 8.32 38.91 25.12
CA HIS A 357 7.71 39.45 23.92
C HIS A 357 8.39 40.75 23.51
N GLY A 358 8.39 41.02 22.20
CA GLY A 358 9.04 42.21 21.66
C GLY A 358 8.59 42.54 20.25
N LEU A 359 9.16 43.62 19.73
CA LEU A 359 9.06 44.00 18.33
C LEU A 359 10.47 44.00 17.76
N ASP A 360 10.71 43.27 16.68
CA ASP A 360 11.99 43.25 15.98
C ASP A 360 11.74 43.41 14.48
N ASP A 361 12.41 44.38 13.84
CA ASP A 361 12.23 44.77 12.43
C ASP A 361 10.76 44.93 11.96
N GLY A 362 9.87 45.34 12.87
CA GLY A 362 8.44 45.55 12.59
C GLY A 362 7.57 44.31 12.75
N GLU A 363 8.13 43.14 13.09
CA GLU A 363 7.41 41.92 13.42
C GLU A 363 7.30 41.75 14.93
N SER A 364 6.09 41.38 15.41
CA SER A 364 5.86 41.10 16.82
C SER A 364 6.15 39.62 17.12
N TRP A 365 6.96 39.34 18.13
CA TRP A 365 7.25 37.99 18.57
C TRP A 365 6.84 37.78 20.03
N ARG A 366 6.61 36.51 20.40
CA ARG A 366 6.30 36.04 21.75
C ARG A 366 6.92 34.68 21.98
N GLU A 367 7.49 34.47 23.15
CA GLU A 367 8.13 33.23 23.56
C GLU A 367 7.75 32.87 25.00
N GLY A 368 7.64 31.56 25.27
CA GLY A 368 7.35 31.05 26.60
C GLY A 368 5.89 31.13 27.01
N TYR A 369 5.63 30.74 28.25
CA TYR A 369 4.30 30.65 28.84
C TYR A 369 4.35 30.98 30.33
N ASN A 370 3.27 31.56 30.84
CA ASN A 370 3.09 31.89 32.25
C ASN A 370 2.65 30.69 33.13
N ASN A 371 3.00 29.47 32.72
CA ASN A 371 2.68 28.25 33.44
C ASN A 371 3.65 27.10 33.14
N ALA A 372 3.80 26.21 34.11
CA ALA A 372 4.58 24.98 34.01
C ALA A 372 3.80 23.78 34.58
N LYS A 373 4.11 22.59 34.06
CA LYS A 373 3.53 21.32 34.52
C LYS A 373 4.62 20.26 34.60
N SER A 374 4.64 19.52 35.71
CA SER A 374 5.57 18.41 35.91
C SER A 374 4.86 17.22 36.52
N TRP A 375 5.35 16.01 36.22
CA TRP A 375 4.74 14.75 36.63
C TRP A 375 5.70 13.92 37.48
N LEU A 376 5.16 13.29 38.52
CA LEU A 376 5.79 12.21 39.27
C LEU A 376 4.93 10.95 39.07
N SER A 377 5.47 9.95 38.38
CA SER A 377 4.68 8.81 37.89
C SER A 377 4.20 7.86 38.99
N SER A 378 4.99 7.67 40.04
CA SER A 378 4.74 6.65 41.07
C SER A 378 5.17 7.14 42.45
N VAL A 379 4.28 7.87 43.12
CA VAL A 379 4.47 8.31 44.50
C VAL A 379 3.73 7.36 45.44
N PRO A 380 4.40 6.70 46.41
CA PRO A 380 3.76 5.79 47.36
C PRO A 380 2.65 6.43 48.19
N ALA A 381 1.81 5.59 48.80
CA ALA A 381 0.85 6.06 49.79
C ALA A 381 1.58 6.61 51.02
N GLY A 382 1.06 7.68 51.62
CA GLY A 382 1.69 8.30 52.78
C GLY A 382 1.24 9.72 53.02
N ARG A 383 1.81 10.34 54.06
CA ARG A 383 1.61 11.74 54.41
C ARG A 383 2.80 12.56 53.89
N TYR A 384 2.49 13.65 53.22
CA TYR A 384 3.47 14.45 52.50
C TYR A 384 3.27 15.93 52.77
N HIS A 385 4.35 16.70 52.70
CA HIS A 385 4.28 18.14 52.48
C HIS A 385 5.15 18.51 51.27
N LEU A 386 4.79 19.60 50.61
CA LEU A 386 5.56 20.22 49.54
C LEU A 386 6.38 21.38 50.10
N VAL A 387 7.68 21.34 49.84
CA VAL A 387 8.62 22.44 50.04
C VAL A 387 8.79 23.16 48.70
N ILE A 388 8.66 24.48 48.71
CA ILE A 388 8.72 25.34 47.53
C ILE A 388 9.82 26.36 47.76
N ASP A 389 10.86 26.28 46.95
CA ASP A 389 11.83 27.35 46.78
C ASP A 389 11.58 27.99 45.41
N ALA A 390 11.72 29.31 45.33
CA ALA A 390 11.45 30.04 44.10
C ALA A 390 12.47 31.16 43.91
N GLU A 391 12.89 31.33 42.66
CA GLU A 391 13.78 32.39 42.19
C GLU A 391 13.12 33.13 41.02
N THR A 392 13.30 34.44 40.92
CA THR A 392 12.70 35.24 39.83
C THR A 392 13.52 36.51 39.60
N ASP A 393 13.45 37.06 38.39
CA ASP A 393 13.96 38.41 38.09
C ASP A 393 12.87 39.50 38.23
N GLN A 394 11.61 39.12 38.46
CA GLN A 394 10.48 40.02 38.63
C GLN A 394 9.80 39.89 40.00
N PHE A 395 9.57 41.02 40.66
CA PHE A 395 9.03 41.10 42.02
C PHE A 395 7.93 42.15 42.14
N SER A 396 6.99 41.93 43.06
CA SER A 396 6.07 42.99 43.52
C SER A 396 6.84 44.09 44.27
N LYS A 397 6.19 45.24 44.52
CA LYS A 397 6.77 46.34 45.33
C LYS A 397 7.23 45.90 46.72
N ASP A 398 6.68 44.80 47.23
CA ASP A 398 6.98 44.24 48.56
C ASP A 398 7.96 43.04 48.48
N GLY A 399 8.60 42.80 47.33
CA GLY A 399 9.57 41.71 47.15
C GLY A 399 8.94 40.32 47.03
N GLN A 400 7.70 40.23 46.55
CA GLN A 400 6.92 38.99 46.52
C GLN A 400 6.63 38.55 45.08
N LEU A 401 6.61 37.23 44.84
CA LEU A 401 6.17 36.63 43.59
C LEU A 401 4.77 36.01 43.76
N PRO A 402 3.70 36.59 43.17
CA PRO A 402 2.38 35.99 43.22
C PRO A 402 2.31 34.77 42.30
N PHE A 403 2.05 33.59 42.86
CA PHE A 403 1.90 32.36 42.11
C PHE A 403 0.63 31.59 42.49
N SER A 404 0.26 30.65 41.63
CA SER A 404 -0.80 29.67 41.85
C SER A 404 -0.24 28.29 41.56
N LEU A 405 -0.27 27.42 42.56
CA LEU A 405 0.21 26.05 42.46
C LEU A 405 -0.89 25.07 42.85
N THR A 406 -1.10 24.04 42.03
CA THR A 406 -2.04 22.96 42.33
C THR A 406 -1.33 21.61 42.20
N VAL A 407 -1.29 20.85 43.30
CA VAL A 407 -0.88 19.44 43.28
C VAL A 407 -2.12 18.59 43.03
N ARG A 408 -2.08 17.77 41.98
CA ARG A 408 -3.17 16.87 41.59
C ARG A 408 -2.72 15.42 41.64
N ARG A 409 -3.64 14.53 41.96
CA ARG A 409 -3.44 13.07 41.89
C ARG A 409 -4.46 12.41 40.97
N GLY A 410 -4.15 11.19 40.52
CA GLY A 410 -5.10 10.36 39.77
C GLY A 410 -5.34 10.92 38.38
N LEU A 411 -4.27 11.04 37.60
CA LEU A 411 -4.35 11.67 36.28
C LEU A 411 -4.30 10.60 35.20
N SER A 412 -5.29 10.64 34.31
CA SER A 412 -5.26 9.89 33.06
C SER A 412 -4.88 10.88 31.96
N GLU A 413 -3.71 10.70 31.36
CA GLU A 413 -3.22 11.58 30.30
C GLU A 413 -3.79 11.13 28.95
N TRP A 414 -4.49 12.05 28.29
CA TRP A 414 -5.09 11.82 26.98
C TRP A 414 -4.04 11.60 25.88
N SER A 415 -2.82 12.12 26.07
CA SER A 415 -1.70 11.90 25.14
C SER A 415 -1.43 10.42 24.91
N ASN A 416 -1.47 9.60 25.96
CA ASN A 416 -1.26 8.15 25.86
C ASN A 416 -2.34 7.47 25.03
N LEU A 417 -3.60 7.91 25.15
CA LEU A 417 -4.69 7.41 24.30
C LEU A 417 -4.44 7.78 22.84
N TRP A 418 -4.09 9.04 22.55
CA TRP A 418 -3.84 9.48 21.18
C TRP A 418 -2.65 8.75 20.54
N ILE A 419 -1.57 8.51 21.31
CA ILE A 419 -0.43 7.70 20.85
C ILE A 419 -0.88 6.26 20.57
N ALA A 420 -1.65 5.63 21.46
CA ALA A 420 -2.15 4.28 21.24
C ALA A 420 -3.06 4.19 20.00
N LEU A 421 -3.96 5.16 19.81
CA LEU A 421 -4.83 5.24 18.63
C LEU A 421 -4.03 5.41 17.34
N LEU A 422 -2.99 6.25 17.37
CA LEU A 422 -2.08 6.41 16.24
C LEU A 422 -1.40 5.07 15.91
N LEU A 423 -0.83 4.39 16.90
CA LEU A 423 -0.15 3.10 16.70
C LEU A 423 -1.10 2.02 16.17
N ILE A 424 -2.35 1.98 16.65
CA ILE A 424 -3.39 1.07 16.15
C ILE A 424 -3.74 1.37 14.69
N ALA A 425 -3.78 2.65 14.30
CA ALA A 425 -4.14 3.07 12.96
C ALA A 425 -3.06 2.80 11.90
N ILE A 426 -1.78 2.70 12.29
CA ILE A 426 -0.65 2.49 11.36
C ILE A 426 -0.84 1.24 10.51
N TYR A 427 -1.16 0.09 11.12
CA TYR A 427 -1.22 -1.17 10.37
C TYR A 427 -2.38 -1.21 9.35
N PRO A 428 -3.64 -0.86 9.72
CA PRO A 428 -4.71 -0.70 8.74
C PRO A 428 -4.37 0.31 7.64
N ALA A 429 -3.74 1.44 7.97
CA ALA A 429 -3.33 2.43 6.98
C ALA A 429 -2.31 1.87 5.98
N ILE A 430 -1.31 1.11 6.44
CA ILE A 430 -0.34 0.43 5.57
C ILE A 430 -1.03 -0.56 4.64
N VAL A 431 -1.96 -1.36 5.16
CA VAL A 431 -2.68 -2.37 4.36
C VAL A 431 -3.54 -1.70 3.30
N LEU A 432 -4.31 -0.67 3.68
CA LEU A 432 -5.15 0.09 2.75
C LEU A 432 -4.29 0.79 1.68
N PHE A 433 -3.15 1.37 2.08
CA PHE A 433 -2.23 1.99 1.15
C PHE A 433 -1.66 0.99 0.14
N ARG A 434 -1.29 -0.22 0.60
CA ARG A 434 -0.79 -1.28 -0.29
C ARG A 434 -1.87 -1.81 -1.24
N GLN A 435 -3.10 -1.98 -0.77
CA GLN A 435 -4.24 -2.34 -1.62
C GLN A 435 -4.52 -1.26 -2.68
N TRP A 436 -4.58 0.00 -2.25
CA TRP A 436 -4.79 1.15 -3.12
C TRP A 436 -3.68 1.29 -4.15
N SER A 437 -2.42 1.17 -3.73
CA SER A 437 -1.25 1.26 -4.62
C SER A 437 -1.27 0.15 -5.67
N PHE A 438 -1.61 -1.08 -5.27
CA PHE A 438 -1.71 -2.21 -6.19
C PHE A 438 -2.80 -2.00 -7.25
N GLU A 439 -4.01 -1.61 -6.85
CA GLU A 439 -5.08 -1.33 -7.82
C GLU A 439 -4.77 -0.09 -8.65
N SER A 440 -4.19 0.96 -8.08
CA SER A 440 -3.78 2.15 -8.84
C SER A 440 -2.77 1.80 -9.93
N GLN A 441 -1.80 0.92 -9.64
CA GLN A 441 -0.84 0.44 -10.65
C GLN A 441 -1.50 -0.43 -11.73
N ARG A 442 -2.49 -1.26 -11.38
CA ARG A 442 -3.26 -2.04 -12.36
C ARG A 442 -3.96 -1.12 -13.36
N TRP A 443 -4.70 -0.15 -12.86
CA TRP A 443 -5.50 0.77 -13.68
C TRP A 443 -4.67 1.86 -14.38
N ALA A 444 -3.41 2.06 -13.98
CA ALA A 444 -2.50 2.95 -14.70
C ALA A 444 -2.14 2.44 -16.11
N ASN A 445 -2.26 1.12 -16.35
CA ASN A 445 -2.00 0.48 -17.65
C ASN A 445 -3.28 0.21 -18.44
N SER A 446 -4.38 0.89 -18.11
CA SER A 446 -5.73 0.68 -18.65
C SER A 446 -6.19 1.89 -19.45
N ASP A 447 -6.94 1.66 -20.52
CA ASP A 447 -7.67 2.74 -21.22
C ASP A 447 -8.87 3.27 -20.42
N PHE A 448 -9.19 2.63 -19.29
CA PHE A 448 -10.38 2.87 -18.50
C PHE A 448 -10.05 3.04 -17.01
N LYS A 449 -11.00 3.63 -16.29
CA LYS A 449 -10.97 3.75 -14.83
C LYS A 449 -11.74 2.58 -14.18
N PRO A 450 -11.56 2.34 -12.86
CA PRO A 450 -12.29 1.28 -12.14
C PRO A 450 -13.83 1.37 -12.22
N ASP A 451 -14.38 2.56 -12.51
CA ASP A 451 -15.81 2.76 -12.69
C ASP A 451 -16.29 2.42 -14.12
N GLY A 452 -15.37 2.15 -15.05
CA GLY A 452 -15.62 1.85 -16.45
C GLY A 452 -15.65 3.08 -17.36
N SER A 453 -15.35 4.28 -16.85
CA SER A 453 -15.19 5.47 -17.68
C SER A 453 -13.84 5.47 -18.39
N LYS A 454 -13.78 6.04 -19.61
CA LYS A 454 -12.53 6.11 -20.37
C LYS A 454 -11.53 7.03 -19.66
N ALA A 455 -10.28 6.60 -19.54
CA ALA A 455 -9.19 7.43 -19.04
C ALA A 455 -8.96 8.62 -20.00
N ALA A 456 -8.61 9.79 -19.46
CA ALA A 456 -8.20 10.89 -20.31
C ALA A 456 -6.88 10.51 -20.98
N ILE A 457 -6.79 10.66 -22.29
CA ILE A 457 -5.53 10.53 -23.01
C ILE A 457 -4.77 11.81 -22.68
N ASP A 458 -3.80 11.75 -21.77
CA ASP A 458 -2.82 12.83 -21.64
C ASP A 458 -2.07 12.90 -22.98
N ALA A 459 -2.34 13.97 -23.72
CA ALA A 459 -1.89 14.20 -25.10
C ALA A 459 -0.40 14.51 -25.20
#